data_AF-A0A978SGG1-F1
#
_entry.id   AF-A0A978SGG1-F1
#
_cell.length_a   1.000
_cell.length_b   1.000
_cell.length_c   1.000
_cell.angle_alpha   90.00
_cell.angle_beta   90.00
_cell.angle_gamma   90.00
#
_symmetry.space_group_name_H-M   'P 1'
#
loop_
_entity.id
_entity.type
_entity.pdbx_description
1 polymer ?
#
loop_
_entity_poly.entity_id
_entity_poly.type
_entity_poly.pdbx_seq_one_letter_code
_entity_poly.pdbx_strand_id
1 'polypeptide(L)'
;MNTTSSLHSVSRKVSVLFGLGFFSTSLLAVVSPANAQYGIEPGFGVDDGSFRRCTEQLLSAKINQETALNACARAFKPEETSNCVTRIARSTALAPADVLTACRQVRRPLELGNCVVDIRKELESAEEATVLNFCRRSLLPERYASCVVGISEDTAIEPNPAMQKCIAAGDFYPAELDPTFLPEESTPLLNQ
;
A
#
# COMPACT_ATOMS: atom_id res chain seq x y z
N MET A 1 -50.86 -13.27 3.93
CA MET A 1 -51.06 -12.75 2.56
C MET A 1 -49.75 -12.91 1.81
N ASN A 2 -49.83 -13.64 0.71
CA ASN A 2 -48.74 -14.15 -0.13
C ASN A 2 -48.09 -13.07 -1.00
N THR A 3 -46.81 -13.27 -1.35
CA THR A 3 -46.15 -13.19 -2.69
C THR A 3 -44.64 -12.91 -2.49
N THR A 4 -43.74 -13.91 -2.48
CA THR A 4 -42.96 -14.52 -3.60
C THR A 4 -42.17 -13.51 -4.45
N SER A 5 -40.84 -13.40 -4.34
CA SER A 5 -39.77 -14.20 -4.98
C SER A 5 -39.26 -13.60 -6.31
N SER A 6 -37.96 -13.29 -6.42
CA SER A 6 -37.12 -13.77 -7.54
C SER A 6 -35.62 -13.48 -7.32
N LEU A 7 -34.87 -14.54 -7.01
CA LEU A 7 -33.41 -14.64 -7.09
C LEU A 7 -33.10 -15.39 -8.38
N HIS A 8 -32.38 -14.79 -9.33
CA HIS A 8 -31.88 -15.49 -10.51
C HIS A 8 -30.51 -16.12 -10.20
N SER A 9 -30.54 -17.43 -9.95
CA SER A 9 -29.39 -18.32 -9.88
C SER A 9 -28.98 -18.74 -11.30
N VAL A 10 -27.78 -18.35 -11.75
CA VAL A 10 -27.21 -18.82 -13.02
C VAL A 10 -26.47 -20.14 -12.77
N SER A 11 -27.14 -21.24 -13.11
CA SER A 11 -26.60 -22.60 -13.09
C SER A 11 -25.86 -22.88 -14.40
N ARG A 12 -24.53 -23.01 -14.38
CA ARG A 12 -23.76 -23.55 -15.51
C ARG A 12 -23.61 -25.06 -15.34
N LYS A 13 -24.36 -25.81 -16.15
CA LYS A 13 -24.20 -27.27 -16.29
C LYS A 13 -22.92 -27.57 -17.07
N VAL A 14 -22.01 -28.33 -16.46
CA VAL A 14 -20.84 -28.93 -17.13
C VAL A 14 -21.23 -30.36 -17.50
N SER A 15 -21.44 -30.62 -18.78
CA SER A 15 -21.67 -31.96 -19.32
C SER A 15 -20.33 -32.64 -19.57
N VAL A 16 -20.05 -33.71 -18.84
CA VAL A 16 -18.91 -34.60 -19.08
C VAL A 16 -19.40 -35.77 -19.94
N LEU A 17 -18.94 -35.84 -21.19
CA LEU A 17 -19.13 -37.01 -22.06
C LEU A 17 -17.81 -37.77 -22.14
N PHE A 18 -17.81 -38.95 -21.51
CA PHE A 18 -16.79 -39.98 -21.65
C PHE A 18 -16.91 -40.59 -23.05
N GLY A 19 -15.89 -40.41 -23.89
CA GLY A 19 -15.73 -41.11 -25.16
C GLY A 19 -14.32 -41.66 -25.27
N LEU A 20 -14.19 -42.98 -25.13
CA LEU A 20 -12.95 -43.72 -25.42
C LEU A 20 -12.83 -43.91 -26.93
N GLY A 21 -11.70 -43.51 -27.51
CA GLY A 21 -11.38 -43.75 -28.91
C GLY A 21 -9.92 -43.39 -29.23
N PHE A 22 -9.13 -44.41 -29.55
CA PHE A 22 -7.76 -44.35 -30.07
C PHE A 22 -7.66 -43.50 -31.36
N PHE A 23 -6.55 -42.79 -31.59
CA PHE A 23 -5.68 -42.90 -32.79
C PHE A 23 -4.59 -41.81 -32.86
N SER A 24 -3.35 -42.27 -33.09
CA SER A 24 -2.23 -41.69 -33.86
C SER A 24 -1.60 -40.31 -33.55
N THR A 25 -0.28 -40.37 -33.47
CA THR A 25 0.71 -39.28 -33.39
C THR A 25 0.62 -38.28 -34.55
N SER A 26 0.64 -36.98 -34.22
CA SER A 26 1.13 -35.92 -35.12
C SER A 26 1.58 -34.71 -34.28
N LEU A 27 2.87 -34.36 -34.42
CA LEU A 27 3.46 -33.14 -33.89
C LEU A 27 2.75 -31.93 -34.48
N LEU A 28 2.24 -31.03 -33.62
CA LEU A 28 1.93 -29.66 -34.00
C LEU A 28 2.90 -28.74 -33.27
N ALA A 29 3.76 -28.07 -34.04
CA ALA A 29 4.62 -27.00 -33.58
C ALA A 29 3.74 -25.82 -33.14
N VAL A 30 3.78 -25.49 -31.86
CA VAL A 30 3.19 -24.26 -31.30
C VAL A 30 4.12 -23.09 -31.62
N VAL A 31 3.79 -22.33 -32.66
CA VAL A 31 4.32 -20.98 -32.86
C VAL A 31 3.50 -20.04 -31.99
N SER A 32 4.10 -19.58 -30.88
CA SER A 32 3.51 -18.54 -30.04
C SER A 32 3.64 -17.18 -30.74
N PRO A 33 2.54 -16.42 -30.94
CA PRO A 33 2.67 -15.02 -31.30
C PRO A 33 3.25 -14.26 -30.10
N ALA A 34 4.43 -13.69 -30.29
CA ALA A 34 4.98 -12.68 -29.40
C ALA A 34 4.11 -11.42 -29.49
N ASN A 35 2.98 -11.42 -28.79
CA ASN A 35 2.22 -10.20 -28.54
C ASN A 35 3.01 -9.40 -27.50
N ALA A 36 3.94 -8.57 -27.98
CA ALA A 36 4.45 -7.43 -27.23
C ALA A 36 3.29 -6.45 -27.02
N GLN A 37 2.48 -6.71 -25.99
CA GLN A 37 1.57 -5.72 -25.45
C GLN A 37 2.42 -4.68 -24.74
N TYR A 38 2.78 -3.62 -25.46
CA TYR A 38 3.12 -2.34 -24.85
C TYR A 38 1.88 -1.89 -24.08
N GLY A 39 1.80 -2.28 -22.80
CA GLY A 39 0.84 -1.72 -21.87
C GLY A 39 1.14 -0.24 -21.75
N ILE A 40 0.23 0.59 -22.30
CA ILE A 40 0.14 1.98 -21.89
C ILE A 40 -0.25 1.90 -20.41
N GLU A 41 0.71 2.19 -19.53
CA GLU A 41 0.43 2.31 -18.11
C GLU A 41 -0.63 3.41 -17.93
N PRO A 42 -1.79 3.12 -17.30
CA PRO A 42 -2.78 4.15 -17.05
C PRO A 42 -2.10 5.20 -16.18
N GLY A 43 -1.90 6.39 -16.75
CA GLY A 43 -1.34 7.53 -16.04
C GLY A 43 -2.11 7.75 -14.74
N PHE A 44 -1.38 8.20 -13.71
CA PHE A 44 -1.91 8.65 -12.43
C PHE A 44 -2.84 9.88 -12.63
N GLY A 45 -4.01 9.64 -13.22
CA GLY A 45 -5.02 10.64 -13.50
C GLY A 45 -5.95 10.72 -12.31
N VAL A 46 -5.82 11.79 -11.54
CA VAL A 46 -6.84 12.17 -10.56
C VAL A 46 -8.10 12.54 -11.37
N ASP A 47 -9.06 11.63 -11.47
CA ASP A 47 -10.37 11.88 -12.08
C ASP A 47 -11.42 12.24 -11.01
N ASP A 48 -12.54 12.85 -11.40
CA ASP A 48 -13.62 13.24 -10.48
C ASP A 48 -14.10 12.08 -9.58
N GLY A 49 -14.02 10.85 -10.08
CA GLY A 49 -14.34 9.63 -9.33
C GLY A 49 -13.43 9.39 -8.13
N SER A 50 -12.17 9.82 -8.16
CA SER A 50 -11.22 9.63 -7.07
C SER A 50 -11.54 10.46 -5.83
N PHE A 51 -11.97 11.73 -6.01
CA PHE A 51 -12.45 12.58 -4.90
C PHE A 51 -13.77 12.10 -4.32
N ARG A 52 -14.69 11.64 -5.19
CA ARG A 52 -15.97 11.07 -4.77
C ARG A 52 -15.75 9.82 -3.92
N ARG A 53 -14.97 8.85 -4.42
CA ARG A 53 -14.62 7.61 -3.68
C ARG A 53 -13.94 7.94 -2.35
N CYS A 54 -13.00 8.90 -2.34
CA CYS A 54 -12.35 9.34 -1.12
C CYS A 54 -13.37 9.79 -0.06
N THR A 55 -14.28 10.69 -0.44
CA THR A 55 -15.27 11.26 0.48
C THR A 55 -16.22 10.18 1.00
N GLU A 56 -16.75 9.33 0.12
CA GLU A 56 -17.64 8.21 0.47
C GLU A 56 -16.99 7.25 1.49
N GLN A 57 -15.71 6.93 1.28
CA GLN A 57 -14.96 6.05 2.18
C GLN A 57 -14.69 6.68 3.54
N LEU A 58 -14.30 7.97 3.60
CA LEU A 58 -14.07 8.66 4.88
C LEU A 58 -15.37 8.80 5.70
N LEU A 59 -16.49 9.11 5.04
CA LEU A 59 -17.80 9.14 5.69
C LEU A 59 -18.19 7.75 6.23
N SER A 60 -17.93 6.69 5.46
CA SER A 60 -18.18 5.31 5.88
C SER A 60 -17.33 4.91 7.09
N ALA A 61 -16.11 5.48 7.21
CA ALA A 61 -15.23 5.35 8.37
C ALA A 61 -15.64 6.26 9.56
N LYS A 62 -16.86 6.83 9.54
CA LYS A 62 -17.39 7.70 10.61
C LYS A 62 -16.61 9.00 10.83
N ILE A 63 -15.88 9.46 9.81
CA ILE A 63 -15.30 10.80 9.82
C ILE A 63 -16.39 11.82 9.48
N ASN A 64 -16.44 12.93 10.21
CA ASN A 64 -17.43 13.97 9.98
C ASN A 64 -17.31 14.56 8.56
N GLN A 65 -18.44 15.03 8.03
CA GLN A 65 -18.56 15.47 6.65
C GLN A 65 -17.59 16.60 6.28
N GLU A 66 -17.50 17.63 7.13
CA GLU A 66 -16.61 18.76 6.89
C GLU A 66 -15.14 18.33 6.82
N THR A 67 -14.71 17.46 7.73
CA THR A 67 -13.34 16.94 7.77
C THR A 67 -13.05 16.04 6.56
N ALA A 68 -14.00 15.20 6.15
CA ALA A 68 -13.87 14.36 4.97
C ALA A 68 -13.71 15.21 3.69
N LEU A 69 -14.58 16.21 3.50
CA LEU A 69 -14.52 17.14 2.37
C LEU A 69 -13.18 17.88 2.33
N ASN A 70 -12.78 18.48 3.45
CA ASN A 70 -11.52 19.21 3.55
C ASN A 70 -10.29 18.32 3.35
N ALA A 71 -10.33 17.08 3.83
CA ALA A 71 -9.24 16.13 3.67
C ALA A 71 -9.09 15.69 2.21
N CYS A 72 -10.17 15.26 1.56
CA CYS A 72 -10.14 14.78 0.19
C CYS A 72 -9.82 15.91 -0.80
N ALA A 73 -10.37 17.11 -0.62
CA ALA A 73 -10.08 18.27 -1.48
C ALA A 73 -8.61 18.70 -1.43
N ARG A 74 -7.91 18.42 -0.33
CA ARG A 74 -6.48 18.75 -0.14
C ARG A 74 -5.55 17.56 -0.39
N ALA A 75 -6.08 16.38 -0.68
CA ALA A 75 -5.28 15.17 -0.84
C ALA A 75 -4.63 15.16 -2.23
N PHE A 76 -3.29 15.04 -2.27
CA PHE A 76 -2.58 14.81 -3.53
C PHE A 76 -2.95 13.45 -4.15
N LYS A 77 -3.29 12.47 -3.30
CA LYS A 77 -3.75 11.14 -3.70
C LYS A 77 -5.03 10.77 -2.93
N PRO A 78 -6.23 11.20 -3.40
CA PRO A 78 -7.48 11.03 -2.66
C PRO A 78 -7.81 9.56 -2.36
N GLU A 79 -7.66 8.68 -3.36
CA GLU A 79 -7.98 7.27 -3.22
C GLU A 79 -6.99 6.54 -2.29
N GLU A 80 -5.69 6.81 -2.40
CA GLU A 80 -4.72 6.25 -1.46
C GLU A 80 -4.95 6.75 -0.03
N THR A 81 -5.32 8.02 0.15
CA THR A 81 -5.57 8.60 1.49
C THR A 81 -6.75 7.92 2.18
N SER A 82 -7.85 7.72 1.46
CA SER A 82 -9.05 7.06 1.99
C SER A 82 -8.84 5.55 2.20
N ASN A 83 -8.10 4.89 1.31
CA ASN A 83 -7.68 3.50 1.50
C ASN A 83 -6.78 3.34 2.73
N CYS A 84 -5.83 4.24 2.96
CA CYS A 84 -4.99 4.26 4.16
C CYS A 84 -5.85 4.25 5.43
N VAL A 85 -6.80 5.17 5.53
CA VAL A 85 -7.70 5.29 6.69
C VAL A 85 -8.55 4.05 6.87
N THR A 86 -9.25 3.62 5.82
CA THR A 86 -10.19 2.50 5.92
C THR A 86 -9.50 1.17 6.20
N ARG A 87 -8.26 0.97 5.72
CA ARG A 87 -7.44 -0.20 6.05
C ARG A 87 -7.10 -0.22 7.53
N ILE A 88 -6.49 0.85 8.03
CA ILE A 88 -6.05 0.94 9.44
C ILE A 88 -7.25 0.87 10.40
N ALA A 89 -8.35 1.58 10.10
CA ALA A 89 -9.53 1.58 10.96
C ALA A 89 -10.26 0.23 11.02
N ARG A 90 -9.99 -0.69 10.07
CA ARG A 90 -10.52 -2.07 10.11
C ARG A 90 -9.60 -3.04 10.86
N SER A 91 -8.32 -2.72 10.98
CA SER A 91 -7.30 -3.58 11.60
C SER A 91 -6.83 -3.10 12.97
N THR A 92 -7.33 -1.96 13.44
CA THR A 92 -6.94 -1.34 14.71
C THR A 92 -8.15 -0.71 15.41
N ALA A 93 -8.03 -0.46 16.71
CA ALA A 93 -8.98 0.28 17.53
C ALA A 93 -8.71 1.80 17.55
N LEU A 94 -7.80 2.30 16.70
CA LEU A 94 -7.46 3.71 16.61
C LEU A 94 -8.64 4.54 16.09
N ALA A 95 -8.79 5.76 16.61
CA ALA A 95 -9.84 6.66 16.15
C ALA A 95 -9.62 7.03 14.67
N PRO A 96 -10.63 6.90 13.78
CA PRO A 96 -10.48 7.17 12.35
C PRO A 96 -9.96 8.58 12.02
N ALA A 97 -10.25 9.57 12.87
CA ALA A 97 -9.76 10.94 12.73
C ALA A 97 -8.24 11.06 12.96
N ASP A 98 -7.70 10.32 13.93
CA ASP A 98 -6.26 10.29 14.22
C ASP A 98 -5.51 9.57 13.11
N VAL A 99 -6.08 8.48 12.62
CA VAL A 99 -5.58 7.74 11.44
C VAL A 99 -5.57 8.65 10.22
N LEU A 100 -6.65 9.39 9.94
CA LEU A 100 -6.69 10.35 8.84
C LEU A 100 -5.60 11.41 8.96
N THR A 101 -5.35 11.89 10.18
CA THR A 101 -4.27 12.84 10.44
C THR A 101 -2.91 12.24 10.06
N ALA A 102 -2.63 10.99 10.43
CA ALA A 102 -1.40 10.31 10.05
C ALA A 102 -1.30 10.07 8.52
N CYS A 103 -2.36 9.58 7.89
CA CYS A 103 -2.42 9.30 6.45
C CYS A 103 -2.17 10.55 5.58
N ARG A 104 -2.58 11.73 6.06
CA ARG A 104 -2.38 13.00 5.33
C ARG A 104 -1.00 13.63 5.51
N GLN A 105 -0.21 13.12 6.46
CA GLN A 105 1.13 13.63 6.75
C GLN A 105 2.23 12.92 5.95
N VAL A 106 1.88 11.87 5.21
CA VAL A 106 2.84 11.08 4.42
C VAL A 106 2.62 11.27 2.92
N ARG A 107 3.67 11.09 2.13
CA ARG A 107 3.60 11.13 0.66
C ARG A 107 3.10 9.83 0.03
N ARG A 108 3.10 8.72 0.79
CA ARG A 108 2.71 7.37 0.35
C ARG A 108 1.63 6.79 1.28
N PRO A 109 0.39 7.32 1.24
CA PRO A 109 -0.64 6.91 2.20
C PRO A 109 -0.98 5.41 2.12
N LEU A 110 -1.06 4.84 0.92
CA LEU A 110 -1.39 3.42 0.76
C LEU A 110 -0.38 2.52 1.47
N GLU A 111 0.90 2.86 1.37
CA GLU A 111 1.99 2.10 1.98
C GLU A 111 2.05 2.24 3.49
N LEU A 112 1.74 3.43 4.02
CA LEU A 112 1.52 3.59 5.46
C LEU A 112 0.42 2.64 5.94
N GLY A 113 -0.70 2.57 5.20
CA GLY A 113 -1.80 1.66 5.49
C GLY A 113 -1.36 0.18 5.49
N ASN A 114 -0.63 -0.25 4.46
CA ASN A 114 -0.10 -1.61 4.36
C ASN A 114 0.86 -1.91 5.52
N CYS A 115 1.80 -1.00 5.79
CA CYS A 115 2.78 -1.14 6.87
C CYS A 115 2.13 -1.43 8.23
N VAL A 116 1.09 -0.66 8.58
CA VAL A 116 0.38 -0.85 9.86
C VAL A 116 -0.37 -2.18 9.87
N VAL A 117 -1.09 -2.50 8.80
CA VAL A 117 -1.86 -3.75 8.71
C VAL A 117 -0.96 -4.98 8.79
N ASP A 118 0.16 -4.98 8.07
CA ASP A 118 1.09 -6.10 8.02
C ASP A 118 1.73 -6.35 9.39
N ILE A 119 2.23 -5.29 10.05
CA ILE A 119 2.78 -5.42 11.41
C ILE A 119 1.70 -5.87 12.40
N ARG A 120 0.49 -5.32 12.34
CA ARG A 120 -0.60 -5.72 13.26
C ARG A 120 -1.04 -7.16 13.07
N LYS A 121 -1.06 -7.65 11.84
CA LYS A 121 -1.48 -9.01 11.49
C LYS A 121 -0.48 -10.05 12.01
N GLU A 122 0.82 -9.78 11.90
CA GLU A 122 1.84 -10.74 12.31
C GLU A 122 2.31 -10.54 13.76
N LEU A 123 2.19 -9.32 14.31
CA LEU A 123 2.65 -8.96 15.65
C LEU A 123 1.50 -8.33 16.48
N GLU A 124 0.55 -9.17 16.89
CA GLU A 124 -0.65 -8.75 17.62
C GLU A 124 -0.35 -8.04 18.96
N SER A 125 0.79 -8.34 19.59
CA SER A 125 1.24 -7.72 20.85
C SER A 125 1.80 -6.30 20.68
N ALA A 126 2.05 -5.85 19.44
CA ALA A 126 2.55 -4.51 19.16
C ALA A 126 1.48 -3.44 19.42
N GLU A 127 1.80 -2.40 20.17
CA GLU A 127 0.86 -1.30 20.46
C GLU A 127 0.55 -0.50 19.19
N GLU A 128 -0.74 -0.30 18.90
CA GLU A 128 -1.22 0.15 17.59
C GLU A 128 -0.80 1.58 17.25
N ALA A 129 -0.84 2.50 18.21
CA ALA A 129 -0.42 3.88 18.01
C ALA A 129 1.10 3.97 17.78
N THR A 130 1.87 3.13 18.45
CA THR A 130 3.31 2.98 18.26
C THR A 130 3.63 2.48 16.86
N VAL A 131 2.96 1.42 16.39
CA VAL A 131 3.11 0.91 15.02
C VAL A 131 2.79 2.00 14.00
N LEU A 132 1.66 2.71 14.15
CA LEU A 132 1.29 3.82 13.27
C LEU A 132 2.37 4.92 13.26
N ASN A 133 2.93 5.26 14.42
CA ASN A 133 3.97 6.28 14.52
C ASN A 133 5.25 5.88 13.77
N PHE A 134 5.72 4.65 13.96
CA PHE A 134 6.91 4.16 13.26
C PHE A 134 6.70 4.06 11.75
N CYS A 135 5.58 3.48 11.30
CA CYS A 135 5.27 3.41 9.87
C CYS A 135 5.21 4.80 9.22
N ARG A 136 4.63 5.80 9.92
CA ARG A 136 4.55 7.20 9.44
C ARG A 136 5.93 7.86 9.35
N ARG A 137 6.85 7.53 10.25
CA ARG A 137 8.22 8.06 10.28
C ARG A 137 9.13 7.42 9.24
N SER A 138 8.80 6.22 8.77
CA SER A 138 9.57 5.54 7.74
C SER A 138 9.42 6.25 6.38
N LEU A 139 10.55 6.43 5.69
CA LEU A 139 10.58 6.89 4.29
C LEU A 139 10.04 5.82 3.33
N LEU A 140 10.14 4.54 3.70
CA LEU A 140 9.73 3.38 2.91
C LEU A 140 8.89 2.43 3.79
N PRO A 141 7.59 2.73 4.01
CA PRO A 141 6.77 1.99 4.97
C PRO A 141 6.68 0.48 4.68
N GLU A 142 6.55 0.05 3.42
CA GLU A 142 6.47 -1.38 3.08
C GLU A 142 7.78 -2.13 3.38
N ARG A 143 8.93 -1.54 3.05
CA ARG A 143 10.24 -2.12 3.39
C ARG A 143 10.43 -2.18 4.90
N TYR A 144 9.97 -1.16 5.61
CA TYR A 144 10.02 -1.13 7.07
C TYR A 144 9.19 -2.26 7.70
N ALA A 145 7.93 -2.45 7.27
CA ALA A 145 7.10 -3.55 7.75
C ALA A 145 7.73 -4.92 7.45
N SER A 146 8.25 -5.11 6.24
CA SER A 146 8.96 -6.34 5.86
C SER A 146 10.16 -6.61 6.78
N CYS A 147 10.93 -5.57 7.13
CA CYS A 147 12.03 -5.69 8.09
C CYS A 147 11.52 -6.12 9.46
N VAL A 148 10.49 -5.45 10.00
CA VAL A 148 9.99 -5.70 11.36
C VAL A 148 9.40 -7.10 11.47
N VAL A 149 8.55 -7.51 10.53
CA VAL A 149 7.95 -8.85 10.49
C VAL A 149 9.04 -9.91 10.36
N GLY A 150 9.91 -9.79 9.35
CA GLY A 150 10.93 -10.82 9.08
C GLY A 150 11.89 -11.05 10.24
N ILE A 151 12.38 -9.98 10.90
CA ILE A 151 13.27 -10.19 12.05
C ILE A 151 12.53 -10.71 13.28
N SER A 152 11.26 -10.34 13.47
CA SER A 152 10.49 -10.80 14.63
C SER A 152 10.15 -12.28 14.53
N GLU A 153 9.82 -12.77 13.33
CA GLU A 153 9.56 -14.19 13.06
C GLU A 153 10.79 -15.07 13.33
N ASP A 154 11.96 -14.66 12.86
CA ASP A 154 13.17 -15.50 12.90
C ASP A 154 13.92 -15.47 14.25
N THR A 155 13.70 -14.44 15.09
CA THR A 155 14.54 -14.21 16.28
C THR A 155 13.78 -14.16 17.60
N ALA A 156 12.45 -14.30 17.58
CA ALA A 156 11.58 -14.14 18.76
C ALA A 156 11.83 -12.82 19.53
N ILE A 157 12.30 -11.78 18.82
CA ILE A 157 12.46 -10.43 19.38
C ILE A 157 11.08 -9.82 19.56
N GLU A 158 10.86 -9.17 20.70
CA GLU A 158 9.64 -8.41 20.97
C GLU A 158 9.42 -7.28 19.93
N PRO A 159 8.17 -6.92 19.60
CA PRO A 159 7.87 -6.00 18.50
C PRO A 159 8.55 -4.63 18.62
N ASN A 160 8.64 -4.07 19.83
CA ASN A 160 9.22 -2.74 20.05
C ASN A 160 10.72 -2.69 19.71
N PRO A 161 11.57 -3.59 20.24
CA PRO A 161 12.96 -3.69 19.80
C PRO A 161 13.13 -3.93 18.29
N ALA A 162 12.28 -4.75 17.66
CA ALA A 162 12.32 -4.97 16.21
C ALA A 162 12.04 -3.68 15.44
N MET A 163 10.97 -2.97 15.80
CA MET A 163 10.60 -1.66 15.24
C MET A 163 11.72 -0.62 15.36
N GLN A 164 12.42 -0.58 16.50
CA GLN A 164 13.56 0.32 16.71
C GLN A 164 14.78 -0.03 15.83
N LYS A 165 15.11 -1.31 15.68
CA LYS A 165 16.22 -1.74 14.82
C LYS A 165 15.95 -1.41 13.35
N CYS A 166 14.73 -1.65 12.88
CA CYS A 166 14.37 -1.44 11.48
C CYS A 166 14.28 0.04 11.09
N ILE A 167 13.86 0.93 11.99
CA ILE A 167 13.78 2.36 11.64
C ILE A 167 15.18 2.96 11.49
N ALA A 168 16.11 2.58 12.37
CA ALA A 168 17.50 3.05 12.33
C ALA A 168 18.24 2.59 11.06
N ALA A 169 17.90 1.43 10.50
CA ALA A 169 18.45 0.96 9.24
C ALA A 169 17.99 1.79 8.04
N GLY A 170 16.82 2.43 8.12
CA GLY A 170 16.32 3.37 7.12
C GLY A 170 17.04 4.71 7.09
N ASP A 171 17.66 5.09 8.22
CA ASP A 171 18.44 6.32 8.38
C ASP A 171 19.91 6.16 7.90
N PHE A 172 20.34 4.94 7.58
CA PHE A 172 21.68 4.67 7.09
C PHE A 172 21.80 5.06 5.60
N TYR A 173 22.07 6.34 5.35
CA TYR A 173 22.66 6.77 4.08
C TYR A 173 24.16 6.47 4.13
N PRO A 174 24.73 5.69 3.18
CA PRO A 174 26.16 5.42 3.16
C PRO A 174 26.92 6.73 3.11
N ALA A 175 27.82 6.96 4.07
CA ALA A 175 28.67 8.15 4.08
C ALA A 175 29.55 8.23 2.82
N GLU A 176 29.77 7.11 2.11
CA GLU A 176 30.50 7.07 0.84
C GLU A 176 29.75 7.70 -0.34
N LEU A 177 28.48 8.08 -0.19
CA LEU A 177 27.67 8.74 -1.21
C LEU A 177 27.44 10.24 -0.93
N ASP A 178 28.09 10.79 0.10
CA ASP A 178 28.15 12.24 0.33
C ASP A 178 29.32 12.81 -0.48
N PRO A 179 29.08 13.57 -1.58
CA PRO A 179 30.17 14.12 -2.37
C PRO A 179 30.95 15.13 -1.52
N THR A 180 32.15 14.76 -1.08
CA THR A 180 33.07 15.65 -0.35
C THR A 180 33.72 16.71 -1.25
N PHE A 181 33.35 16.77 -2.53
CA PHE A 181 33.85 17.77 -3.47
C PHE A 181 32.99 19.03 -3.42
N LEU A 182 33.33 19.93 -2.50
CA LEU A 182 33.16 21.35 -2.76
C LEU A 182 34.27 21.74 -3.75
N PRO A 183 33.97 22.12 -5.01
CA PRO A 183 35.01 22.74 -5.82
C PRO A 183 35.44 24.01 -5.11
N GLU A 184 36.72 24.08 -4.71
CA GLU A 184 37.30 25.32 -4.24
C GLU A 184 37.09 26.36 -5.34
N GLU A 185 36.25 27.35 -5.05
CA GLU A 185 36.12 28.53 -5.87
C GLU A 185 37.50 29.20 -5.87
N SER A 186 38.29 28.93 -6.92
CA SER A 186 39.57 29.59 -7.15
C SER A 186 39.28 31.06 -7.44
N THR A 187 39.06 31.83 -6.38
CA THR A 187 39.06 33.28 -6.43
C THR A 187 40.51 33.70 -6.73
N PRO A 188 40.80 34.25 -7.92
CA PRO A 188 42.14 34.73 -8.20
C PRO A 188 42.40 35.92 -7.27
N LEU A 189 43.40 35.78 -6.39
CA LEU A 189 43.93 36.92 -5.64
C LEU A 189 44.50 37.91 -6.66
N LEU A 190 43.77 39.00 -6.87
CA LEU A 190 44.27 40.16 -7.59
C LEU A 190 45.43 40.74 -6.76
N ASN A 191 46.65 40.45 -7.18
CA ASN A 191 47.85 41.09 -6.67
C ASN A 191 47.87 42.57 -7.06
N GLN A 192 48.11 43.41 -6.05
CA GLN A 192 48.65 44.78 -6.08
C GLN A 192 47.72 45.90 -6.61
#